data_AF-A0A2I8SP46-F1
#
_entry.id   AF-A0A2I8SP46-F1
#
_cell.length_a   1.000
_cell.length_b   1.000
_cell.length_c   1.000
_cell.angle_alpha   90.00
_cell.angle_beta   90.00
_cell.angle_gamma   90.00
#
_symmetry.space_group_name_H-M   'P 1'
#
loop_
_entity.id
_entity.type
_entity.pdbx_description
1 polymer ?
#
loop_
_entity_poly.entity_id
_entity_poly.type
_entity_poly.pdbx_seq_one_letter_code
_entity_poly.pdbx_strand_id
1 'polypeptide(L)'
;MALVNCPECSKEISDSAFKCPSCGHQVRKPKRSFFGKIVKWIFILFNIFMIYCIFAGAGGSSDVINNAASDAERAGAAIGTGLGMMMLGTIWVIGDIIIGMFVFFTRPKS
;
A
#
# COMPACT_ATOMS: atom_id res chain seq x y z
N MET A 1 21.76 -23.92 -17.09
CA MET A 1 22.69 -22.83 -16.78
C MET A 1 23.44 -22.54 -18.06
N ALA A 2 23.05 -21.49 -18.77
CA ALA A 2 23.85 -20.97 -19.87
C ALA A 2 24.80 -19.90 -19.32
N LEU A 3 26.04 -19.89 -19.82
CA LEU A 3 26.94 -18.76 -19.59
C LEU A 3 26.55 -17.64 -20.56
N VAL A 4 26.42 -16.43 -20.04
CA VAL A 4 26.15 -15.21 -20.80
C VAL A 4 27.28 -14.22 -20.57
N ASN A 5 27.61 -13.41 -21.57
CA ASN A 5 28.61 -12.38 -21.39
C ASN A 5 28.04 -11.21 -20.59
N CYS A 6 28.80 -10.78 -19.58
CA CYS A 6 28.49 -9.55 -18.86
C CYS A 6 28.52 -8.36 -19.85
N PRO A 7 27.49 -7.50 -19.89
CA PRO A 7 27.43 -6.37 -20.83
C PRO A 7 28.46 -5.26 -20.56
N GLU A 8 29.18 -5.35 -19.44
CA GLU A 8 30.11 -4.31 -18.97
C GLU A 8 31.56 -4.79 -19.08
N CYS A 9 31.91 -5.93 -18.49
CA CYS A 9 33.28 -6.48 -18.52
C CYS A 9 33.51 -7.64 -19.50
N SER A 10 32.49 -8.03 -20.28
CA SER A 10 32.54 -9.12 -21.28
C SER A 10 32.95 -10.50 -20.77
N LYS A 11 33.13 -10.69 -19.46
CA LYS A 11 33.38 -12.02 -18.88
C LYS A 11 32.12 -12.87 -18.87
N GLU A 12 32.32 -14.18 -19.07
CA GLU A 12 31.28 -15.19 -18.98
C GLU A 12 30.78 -15.31 -17.53
N ILE A 13 29.48 -15.16 -17.35
CA ILE A 13 28.79 -15.26 -16.06
C ILE A 13 27.56 -16.16 -16.19
N SER A 14 27.10 -16.71 -15.07
CA SER A 14 25.84 -17.46 -15.04
C SER A 14 24.64 -16.57 -15.42
N ASP A 15 23.76 -17.07 -16.29
CA ASP A 15 22.45 -16.46 -16.63
C ASP A 15 21.55 -16.19 -15.41
N SER A 16 21.82 -16.85 -14.29
CA SER A 16 21.13 -16.69 -13.01
C SER A 16 21.74 -15.63 -12.08
N ALA A 17 22.90 -15.05 -12.39
CA ALA A 17 23.59 -14.13 -11.51
C ALA A 17 22.88 -12.76 -11.39
N PHE A 18 22.67 -12.27 -10.16
CA PHE A 18 22.12 -10.92 -9.91
C PHE A 18 23.16 -9.81 -10.09
N LYS A 19 24.41 -10.09 -9.74
CA LYS A 19 25.57 -9.22 -9.91
C LYS A 19 26.71 -9.98 -10.58
N CYS A 20 27.48 -9.30 -11.43
CA CYS A 20 28.69 -9.87 -12.01
C CYS A 20 29.75 -10.04 -10.91
N PRO A 21 30.32 -11.24 -10.70
CA PRO A 21 31.37 -11.46 -9.70
C PRO A 21 32.71 -10.80 -10.05
N SER A 22 32.92 -10.39 -11.32
CA SER A 22 34.17 -9.76 -11.75
C SER A 22 34.17 -8.24 -11.72
N CYS A 23 33.08 -7.57 -12.14
CA CYS A 23 33.02 -6.11 -12.15
C CYS A 23 31.97 -5.53 -11.18
N GLY A 24 31.14 -6.35 -10.55
CA GLY A 24 30.10 -5.89 -9.63
C GLY A 24 28.84 -5.32 -10.29
N HIS A 25 28.78 -5.24 -11.63
CA HIS A 25 27.62 -4.73 -12.36
C HIS A 25 26.36 -5.54 -12.06
N GLN A 26 25.22 -4.87 -11.84
CA GLN A 26 23.95 -5.52 -11.55
C GLN A 26 23.28 -6.01 -12.83
N VAL A 27 23.38 -7.31 -13.09
CA VAL A 27 22.91 -7.96 -14.33
C VAL A 27 21.40 -8.23 -14.29
N ARG A 28 20.85 -8.53 -13.10
CA ARG A 28 19.40 -8.73 -12.91
C ARG A 28 18.87 -7.92 -11.74
N LYS A 29 17.67 -7.35 -11.94
CA LYS A 29 16.89 -6.72 -10.87
C LYS A 29 16.15 -7.79 -10.08
N PRO A 30 16.25 -7.82 -8.74
CA PRO A 30 15.50 -8.76 -7.92
C PRO A 30 14.01 -8.44 -8.04
N LYS A 31 13.21 -9.44 -8.41
CA LYS A 31 11.75 -9.32 -8.59
C LYS A 31 11.05 -9.77 -7.31
N ARG A 32 9.94 -9.11 -6.94
CA ARG A 32 9.10 -9.58 -5.81
C ARG A 32 8.57 -10.98 -6.09
N SER A 33 8.56 -11.81 -5.04
CA SER A 33 7.87 -13.11 -5.03
C SER A 33 6.37 -12.92 -5.31
N PHE A 34 5.70 -13.98 -5.77
CA PHE A 34 4.25 -13.99 -6.00
C PHE A 34 3.48 -13.50 -4.77
N PHE A 35 3.80 -14.03 -3.59
CA PHE A 35 3.21 -13.60 -2.32
C PHE A 35 3.43 -12.11 -2.05
N GLY A 36 4.63 -11.59 -2.34
CA GLY A 36 4.95 -10.16 -2.17
C GLY A 36 4.25 -9.22 -3.16
N LYS A 37 3.73 -9.75 -4.29
CA LYS A 37 2.83 -9.02 -5.18
C LYS A 37 1.41 -8.98 -4.62
N ILE A 38 0.90 -10.10 -4.10
CA ILE A 38 -0.43 -10.18 -3.49
C ILE A 38 -0.53 -9.19 -2.31
N VAL A 39 0.42 -9.24 -1.38
CA VAL A 39 0.43 -8.35 -0.20
C VAL A 39 0.45 -6.87 -0.61
N LYS A 40 1.23 -6.52 -1.67
CA LYS A 40 1.25 -5.16 -2.21
C LYS A 40 -0.13 -4.74 -2.77
N TRP A 41 -0.79 -5.63 -3.51
CA TRP A 41 -2.11 -5.35 -4.07
C TRP A 41 -3.17 -5.19 -3.00
N ILE A 42 -3.15 -6.03 -1.96
CA ILE A 42 -4.03 -5.91 -0.79
C ILE A 42 -3.85 -4.56 -0.11
N PHE A 43 -2.60 -4.12 0.11
CA PHE A 43 -2.32 -2.81 0.71
C PHE A 43 -2.89 -1.64 -0.10
N ILE A 44 -2.76 -1.69 -1.43
CA ILE A 44 -3.31 -0.67 -2.32
C ILE A 44 -4.84 -0.67 -2.28
N LEU A 45 -5.46 -1.85 -2.35
CA LEU A 45 -6.92 -1.99 -2.26
C LEU A 45 -7.47 -1.47 -0.94
N PHE A 46 -6.81 -1.80 0.19
CA PHE A 46 -7.18 -1.31 1.50
C PHE A 46 -7.14 0.22 1.57
N ASN A 47 -6.06 0.84 1.08
CA ASN A 47 -5.95 2.31 1.06
C ASN A 47 -7.02 2.97 0.19
N ILE A 48 -7.29 2.43 -1.00
CA ILE A 48 -8.35 2.93 -1.88
C ILE A 48 -9.72 2.81 -1.19
N PHE A 49 -9.98 1.69 -0.54
CA PHE A 49 -11.22 1.47 0.21
C PHE A 49 -11.38 2.46 1.36
N MET A 50 -10.33 2.72 2.14
CA MET A 50 -10.38 3.70 3.23
C MET A 50 -10.63 5.12 2.73
N ILE A 51 -9.98 5.52 1.63
CA ILE A 51 -10.25 6.80 0.96
C ILE A 51 -11.72 6.88 0.53
N TYR A 52 -12.24 5.82 -0.09
CA TYR A 52 -13.65 5.75 -0.48
C TYR A 52 -14.60 5.90 0.72
N CYS A 53 -14.34 5.21 1.83
CA CYS A 53 -15.14 5.33 3.05
C CYS A 53 -15.16 6.75 3.61
N ILE A 54 -14.05 7.48 3.54
CA ILE A 54 -13.99 8.88 3.97
C ILE A 54 -14.86 9.77 3.08
N PHE A 55 -14.75 9.64 1.76
CA PHE A 55 -15.55 10.45 0.84
C PHE A 55 -17.05 10.11 0.93
N ALA A 56 -17.39 8.82 1.01
CA ALA A 56 -18.77 8.39 1.18
C ALA A 56 -19.35 8.85 2.53
N GLY A 57 -18.57 8.72 3.61
CA GLY A 57 -18.96 9.17 4.95
C GLY A 57 -19.12 10.69 5.04
N ALA A 58 -18.20 11.46 4.45
CA ALA A 58 -18.28 12.93 4.43
C ALA A 58 -19.46 13.43 3.58
N GLY A 59 -19.68 12.83 2.40
CA GLY A 59 -20.80 13.16 1.52
C GLY A 59 -22.15 12.91 2.19
N GLY A 60 -22.37 11.69 2.68
CA GLY A 60 -23.63 11.33 3.35
C GLY A 60 -23.90 12.15 4.61
N SER A 61 -22.87 12.45 5.41
CA SER A 61 -23.00 13.26 6.63
C SER A 61 -23.48 14.70 6.35
N SER A 62 -23.05 15.26 5.22
CA SER A 62 -23.39 16.63 4.85
C SER A 62 -24.89 16.78 4.60
N ASP A 63 -25.51 15.80 3.95
CA ASP A 63 -26.93 15.81 3.65
C ASP A 63 -27.78 15.73 4.94
N VAL A 64 -27.37 14.91 5.92
CA VAL A 64 -28.09 14.79 7.20
C VAL A 64 -28.01 16.07 8.03
N ILE A 65 -26.85 16.74 8.05
CA ILE A 65 -26.65 17.99 8.79
C ILE A 65 -27.48 19.12 8.17
N ASN A 66 -27.54 19.21 6.85
CA ASN A 66 -28.26 20.27 6.14
C ASN A 66 -29.79 20.10 6.19
N ASN A 67 -30.28 18.86 6.27
CA ASN A 67 -31.72 18.56 6.29
C ASN A 67 -32.27 18.22 7.69
N ALA A 68 -31.47 18.40 8.75
CA ALA A 68 -31.89 18.09 10.12
C ALA A 68 -33.14 18.90 10.52
N ALA A 69 -34.16 18.22 11.05
CA ALA A 69 -35.43 18.84 11.45
C ALA A 69 -35.35 19.52 12.83
N SER A 70 -34.30 19.23 13.60
CA SER A 70 -34.08 19.77 14.94
C SER A 70 -32.60 20.05 15.23
N ASP A 71 -32.34 20.95 16.18
CA ASP A 71 -30.98 21.23 16.65
C ASP A 71 -30.32 20.00 17.29
N ALA A 72 -31.10 19.14 17.95
CA ALA A 72 -30.60 17.89 18.53
C ALA A 72 -30.12 16.91 17.45
N GLU A 73 -30.86 16.78 16.35
CA GLU A 73 -30.49 15.93 15.21
C GLU A 73 -29.24 16.46 14.50
N ARG A 74 -29.15 17.77 14.31
CA ARG A 74 -27.97 18.42 13.72
C ARG A 74 -26.72 18.24 14.56
N ALA A 75 -26.84 18.44 15.88
CA ALA A 75 -25.75 18.22 16.83
C ALA A 75 -25.33 16.74 16.86
N GLY A 76 -26.31 15.82 16.87
CA GLY A 76 -26.07 14.38 16.82
C GLY A 76 -25.33 13.96 15.54
N ALA A 77 -25.76 14.45 14.38
CA ALA A 77 -25.11 14.18 13.11
C ALA A 77 -23.66 14.71 13.09
N ALA A 78 -23.43 15.95 13.51
CA ALA A 78 -22.08 16.53 13.56
C ALA A 78 -21.13 15.75 14.49
N ILE A 79 -21.59 15.39 15.68
CA ILE A 79 -20.81 14.59 16.64
C ILE A 79 -20.58 13.18 16.09
N GLY A 80 -21.61 12.56 15.52
CA GLY A 80 -21.54 11.23 14.92
C GLY A 80 -20.53 11.15 13.78
N THR A 81 -20.51 12.15 12.89
CA THR A 81 -19.51 12.27 11.83
C THR A 81 -18.10 12.44 12.40
N GLY A 82 -17.93 13.27 13.44
CA GLY A 82 -16.65 13.46 14.11
C GLY A 82 -16.10 12.16 14.71
N LEU A 83 -16.93 11.44 15.46
CA LEU A 83 -16.56 10.14 16.05
C LEU A 83 -16.27 9.09 14.97
N GLY A 84 -17.11 9.01 13.94
CA GLY A 84 -16.92 8.11 12.82
C GLY A 84 -15.63 8.37 12.06
N MET A 85 -15.30 9.64 11.80
CA MET A 85 -14.06 10.03 11.13
C MET A 85 -12.83 9.72 11.98
N MET A 86 -12.87 9.98 13.30
CA MET A 86 -11.78 9.63 14.21
C MET A 86 -11.56 8.12 14.32
N MET A 87 -12.64 7.33 14.39
CA MET A 87 -12.58 5.86 14.41
C MET A 87 -12.00 5.31 13.10
N LEU A 88 -12.52 5.77 11.95
CA LEU A 88 -12.03 5.37 10.63
C LEU A 88 -10.56 5.74 10.45
N GLY A 89 -10.15 6.94 10.85
CA GLY A 89 -8.75 7.37 10.80
C GLY A 89 -7.83 6.47 11.64
N THR A 90 -8.26 6.10 12.84
CA THR A 90 -7.50 5.21 13.73
C THR A 90 -7.34 3.82 13.12
N ILE A 91 -8.43 3.25 12.58
CA ILE A 91 -8.42 1.96 11.88
C ILE A 91 -7.51 2.01 10.66
N TRP A 92 -7.55 3.12 9.90
CA TRP A 92 -6.71 3.30 8.72
C TRP A 92 -5.23 3.28 9.09
N VAL A 93 -4.81 4.09 10.07
CA VAL A 93 -3.41 4.17 10.51
C VAL A 93 -2.91 2.82 11.00
N ILE A 94 -3.69 2.12 11.83
CA ILE A 94 -3.31 0.80 12.34
C ILE A 94 -3.20 -0.21 11.19
N GLY A 95 -4.18 -0.24 10.29
CA GLY A 95 -4.17 -1.11 9.12
C GLY A 95 -2.96 -0.87 8.22
N ASP A 96 -2.59 0.40 8.01
CA ASP A 96 -1.43 0.76 7.21
C ASP A 96 -0.11 0.37 7.88
N ILE A 97 0.01 0.48 9.20
CA ILE A 97 1.18 0.02 9.93
C ILE A 97 1.33 -1.50 9.80
N ILE A 98 0.26 -2.25 10.03
CA ILE A 98 0.28 -3.72 9.99
C ILE A 98 0.57 -4.22 8.58
N ILE A 99 -0.26 -3.84 7.60
CA ILE A 99 -0.12 -4.33 6.22
C ILE A 99 1.15 -3.73 5.58
N GLY A 100 1.49 -2.49 5.87
CA GLY A 100 2.71 -1.83 5.40
C GLY A 100 3.97 -2.56 5.87
N MET A 101 3.99 -3.05 7.12
CA MET A 101 5.07 -3.89 7.61
C MET A 101 5.23 -5.19 6.79
N PHE A 102 4.12 -5.87 6.44
CA PHE A 102 4.16 -7.03 5.54
C PHE A 102 4.62 -6.68 4.12
N VAL A 103 4.25 -5.51 3.59
CA VAL A 103 4.72 -5.00 2.29
C VAL A 103 6.24 -4.76 2.31
N PHE A 104 6.78 -4.30 3.44
CA PHE A 104 8.22 -4.10 3.63
C PHE A 104 8.97 -5.43 3.72
N PHE A 105 8.49 -6.39 4.52
CA PHE A 105 9.14 -7.70 4.65
C PHE A 105 9.11 -8.54 3.37
N THR A 106 8.12 -8.31 2.50
CA THR A 106 8.03 -8.96 1.19
C THR A 106 8.78 -8.22 0.07
N ARG A 107 9.54 -7.17 0.40
CA ARG A 107 10.41 -6.48 -0.56
C ARG A 107 11.51 -7.45 -1.05
N PRO A 108 11.85 -7.45 -2.34
CA PRO A 108 12.88 -8.33 -2.84
C PRO A 108 14.24 -7.82 -2.34
N LYS A 109 15.00 -8.71 -1.69
CA LYS A 109 16.36 -8.41 -1.21
C LYS A 109 17.33 -8.50 -2.40
N SER A 110 18.24 -7.53 -2.49
CA SER A 110 19.27 -7.41 -3.53
C SER A 110 20.47 -8.30 -3.28
#